data_AF-A0A8J5NR23-F1
#
_entry.id   AF-A0A8J5NR23-F1
#
_cell.length_a   1.000
_cell.length_b   1.000
_cell.length_c   1.000
_cell.angle_alpha   90.00
_cell.angle_beta   90.00
_cell.angle_gamma   90.00
#
_symmetry.space_group_name_H-M   'P 1'
#
loop_
_entity.id
_entity.type
_entity.pdbx_description
1 polymer ?
#
loop_
_entity_poly.entity_id
_entity_poly.type
_entity_poly.pdbx_seq_one_letter_code
_entity_poly.pdbx_strand_id
1 'polypeptide(L)'
;MVQLFKDFDTSKKLGFFTAEDTDSYDTVVRPILKALKPQLTKYRRANLERQVRIRCFGHVLNLSAKAFFEGYSSEIFDSAYNKDKLDVNTELRLLTEWRKCVSVGKLHNAVHFIRRSSQRRGQFLVIITGRIRADILQERGLWLINRTWWA
;
A
#
# COMPACT_ATOMS: atom_id res chain seq x y z
N MET A 1 -11.67 -3.46 -27.68
CA MET A 1 -12.53 -3.32 -26.48
C MET A 1 -13.96 -2.87 -26.82
N VAL A 2 -14.19 -1.80 -27.59
CA VAL A 2 -15.56 -1.37 -27.98
C VAL A 2 -16.34 -2.45 -28.75
N GLN A 3 -15.68 -3.20 -29.63
CA GLN A 3 -16.31 -4.29 -30.39
C GLN A 3 -16.86 -5.39 -29.46
N LEU A 4 -16.14 -5.72 -28.39
CA LEU A 4 -16.56 -6.67 -27.35
C LEU A 4 -17.90 -6.27 -26.71
N PHE A 5 -18.13 -4.98 -26.45
CA PHE A 5 -19.43 -4.51 -25.92
C PHE A 5 -20.59 -4.63 -26.91
N LYS A 6 -20.29 -4.66 -28.21
CA LYS A 6 -21.28 -4.87 -29.28
C LYS A 6 -21.56 -6.35 -29.45
N ASP A 7 -20.52 -7.17 -29.51
CA ASP A 7 -20.61 -8.62 -29.73
C ASP A 7 -21.41 -9.32 -28.61
N PHE A 8 -21.35 -8.80 -27.38
CA PHE A 8 -22.07 -9.34 -26.21
C PHE A 8 -23.36 -8.57 -25.84
N ASP A 9 -23.82 -7.61 -26.66
CA ASP A 9 -24.99 -6.72 -26.40
C ASP A 9 -25.00 -6.06 -25.00
N THR A 10 -23.83 -5.85 -24.40
CA THR A 10 -23.67 -5.22 -23.07
C THR A 10 -23.62 -3.70 -23.14
N SER A 11 -23.65 -3.12 -24.35
CA SER A 11 -23.63 -1.68 -24.60
C SER A 11 -24.76 -0.89 -23.88
N LYS A 12 -25.89 -1.55 -23.61
CA LYS A 12 -27.03 -0.96 -22.89
C LYS A 12 -26.87 -1.03 -21.37
N LYS A 13 -26.18 -2.04 -20.84
CA LYS A 13 -25.97 -2.28 -19.41
C LYS A 13 -24.48 -2.16 -19.09
N LEU A 14 -24.03 -0.91 -18.99
CA LEU A 14 -22.65 -0.63 -18.61
C LEU A 14 -22.46 -0.94 -17.12
N GLY A 15 -21.60 -1.90 -16.83
CA GLY A 15 -21.15 -2.17 -15.47
C GLY A 15 -20.03 -1.22 -15.03
N PHE A 16 -19.16 -1.71 -14.15
CA PHE A 16 -18.01 -0.98 -13.66
C PHE A 16 -16.73 -1.37 -14.40
N PHE A 17 -15.81 -0.42 -14.54
CA PHE A 17 -14.48 -0.63 -15.06
C PHE A 17 -13.49 -0.65 -13.92
N THR A 18 -12.72 -1.72 -13.83
CA THR A 18 -11.55 -1.81 -12.94
C THR A 18 -10.30 -1.69 -13.79
N ALA A 19 -9.44 -0.73 -13.47
CA ALA A 19 -8.13 -0.61 -14.07
C ALA A 19 -7.12 -0.10 -13.02
N GLU A 20 -5.84 -0.26 -13.34
CA GLU A 20 -4.75 0.25 -12.51
C GLU A 20 -4.76 1.80 -12.50
N ASP A 21 -4.36 2.42 -11.38
CA ASP A 21 -4.36 3.88 -11.22
C ASP A 21 -3.15 4.48 -11.95
N THR A 22 -3.22 4.48 -13.28
CA THR A 22 -2.28 5.15 -14.17
C THR A 22 -3.07 5.99 -15.16
N ASP A 23 -2.43 6.96 -15.81
CA ASP A 23 -3.00 7.79 -16.90
C ASP A 23 -3.58 6.94 -18.06
N SER A 24 -3.31 5.63 -18.08
CA SER A 24 -3.93 4.68 -18.99
C SER A 24 -5.45 4.57 -18.82
N TYR A 25 -6.02 4.84 -17.64
CA TYR A 25 -7.48 4.77 -17.43
C TYR A 25 -8.21 5.79 -18.31
N ASP A 26 -7.69 7.02 -18.34
CA ASP A 26 -8.21 8.10 -19.17
C ASP A 26 -8.09 7.78 -20.66
N THR A 27 -7.02 7.06 -21.02
CA THR A 27 -6.72 6.66 -22.39
C THR A 27 -7.64 5.53 -22.88
N VAL A 28 -8.12 4.65 -21.99
CA VAL A 28 -8.93 3.48 -22.39
C VAL A 28 -10.42 3.70 -22.17
N VAL A 29 -10.83 4.20 -21.01
CA VAL A 29 -12.26 4.30 -20.64
C VAL A 29 -12.94 5.47 -21.33
N ARG A 30 -12.28 6.62 -21.48
CA ARG A 30 -12.89 7.79 -22.14
C ARG A 30 -13.28 7.50 -23.60
N PRO A 31 -12.42 6.87 -24.43
CA PRO A 31 -12.82 6.48 -25.79
C PRO A 31 -13.97 5.47 -25.82
N ILE A 32 -14.00 4.50 -24.90
CA ILE A 32 -15.08 3.52 -24.79
C ILE A 32 -16.41 4.21 -24.48
N LEU A 33 -16.44 5.09 -23.48
CA LEU A 33 -17.63 5.87 -23.12
C LEU A 33 -18.07 6.80 -24.26
N LYS A 34 -17.12 7.37 -25.01
CA LYS A 34 -17.43 8.20 -26.19
C LYS A 34 -18.09 7.38 -27.29
N ALA A 35 -17.62 6.16 -27.53
CA ALA A 35 -18.17 5.26 -28.55
C ALA A 35 -19.52 4.65 -28.15
N LEU A 36 -19.70 4.27 -26.88
CA LEU A 36 -20.93 3.64 -26.38
C LEU A 36 -22.05 4.62 -26.05
N LYS A 37 -21.70 5.86 -25.65
CA LYS A 37 -22.65 6.92 -25.26
C LYS A 37 -22.34 8.25 -25.98
N PRO A 38 -22.40 8.29 -27.33
CA PRO A 38 -22.14 9.50 -28.10
C PRO A 38 -23.12 10.65 -27.78
N GLN A 39 -24.36 10.32 -27.40
CA GLN A 39 -25.44 11.26 -27.08
C GLN A 39 -25.22 12.06 -25.79
N LEU A 40 -24.28 11.66 -24.92
CA LEU A 40 -24.01 12.37 -23.68
C LEU A 40 -23.14 13.61 -23.95
N THR A 41 -23.47 14.72 -23.28
CA THR A 41 -22.60 15.90 -23.24
C THR A 41 -21.26 15.56 -22.59
N LYS A 42 -20.22 16.36 -22.85
CA LYS A 42 -18.89 16.19 -22.24
C LYS A 42 -18.98 16.11 -20.71
N TYR A 43 -19.78 16.97 -20.09
CA TYR A 43 -20.01 16.99 -18.65
C TYR A 43 -20.67 15.70 -18.14
N ARG A 44 -21.77 15.26 -18.77
CA ARG A 44 -22.47 14.03 -18.37
C ARG A 44 -21.60 12.79 -18.54
N ARG A 45 -20.77 12.74 -19.59
CA ARG A 45 -19.83 11.64 -19.82
C ARG A 45 -18.73 11.60 -18.74
N ALA A 46 -18.18 12.74 -18.36
CA ALA A 46 -17.19 12.82 -17.28
C ALA A 46 -17.79 12.41 -15.92
N ASN A 47 -19.07 12.72 -15.66
CA ASN A 47 -19.74 12.26 -14.45
C ASN A 47 -19.95 10.74 -14.48
N LEU A 48 -20.43 10.20 -15.60
CA LEU A 48 -20.58 8.75 -15.79
C LEU A 48 -19.25 8.02 -15.62
N GLU A 49 -18.16 8.55 -16.18
CA GLU A 49 -16.80 8.01 -16.03
C GLU A 49 -16.40 7.82 -14.56
N ARG A 50 -16.71 8.79 -13.69
CA ARG A 50 -16.45 8.71 -12.25
C ARG A 50 -17.33 7.67 -11.55
N GLN A 51 -18.57 7.51 -11.99
CA GLN A 51 -19.52 6.55 -11.41
C GLN A 51 -19.18 5.10 -11.76
N VAL A 52 -18.69 4.85 -12.98
CA VAL A 52 -18.34 3.49 -13.43
C VAL A 52 -16.92 3.08 -13.05
N ARG A 53 -16.10 4.01 -12.54
CA ARG A 53 -14.70 3.74 -12.19
C ARG A 53 -14.61 3.04 -10.83
N ILE A 54 -13.99 1.87 -10.81
CA ILE A 54 -13.53 1.19 -9.59
C ILE A 54 -12.01 1.10 -9.64
N ARG A 55 -11.35 1.44 -8.52
CA ARG A 55 -9.90 1.23 -8.40
C ARG A 55 -9.61 -0.24 -8.13
N CYS A 56 -8.58 -0.77 -8.78
CA CYS A 56 -8.11 -2.13 -8.51
C CYS A 56 -7.69 -2.26 -7.03
N PHE A 57 -8.31 -3.18 -6.29
CA PHE A 57 -7.98 -3.42 -4.89
C PHE A 57 -6.51 -3.79 -4.70
N GLY A 58 -5.97 -4.66 -5.57
CA GLY A 58 -4.55 -5.02 -5.55
C GLY A 58 -3.63 -3.81 -5.74
N HIS A 59 -4.01 -2.87 -6.60
CA HIS A 59 -3.27 -1.62 -6.79
C HIS A 59 -3.32 -0.73 -5.55
N VAL A 60 -4.49 -0.57 -4.93
CA VAL A 60 -4.65 0.20 -3.69
C VAL A 60 -3.83 -0.44 -2.55
N LEU A 61 -3.84 -1.77 -2.42
CA LEU A 61 -2.99 -2.48 -1.47
C LEU A 61 -1.51 -2.25 -1.74
N ASN A 62 -1.07 -2.32 -3.00
CA ASN A 62 0.31 -2.06 -3.37
C ASN A 62 0.73 -0.63 -3.01
N LEU A 63 -0.10 0.37 -3.32
CA LEU A 63 0.16 1.77 -2.91
C LEU A 63 0.23 1.91 -1.39
N SER A 64 -0.68 1.25 -0.66
CA SER A 64 -0.69 1.28 0.81
C SER A 64 0.57 0.63 1.39
N ALA A 65 0.98 -0.53 0.85
CA ALA A 65 2.18 -1.23 1.23
C ALA A 65 3.42 -0.40 0.93
N LYS A 66 3.51 0.21 -0.26
CA LYS A 66 4.60 1.14 -0.62
C LYS A 66 4.66 2.32 0.34
N ALA A 67 3.55 3.00 0.62
CA ALA A 67 3.54 4.09 1.59
C ALA A 67 4.01 3.64 2.99
N PHE A 68 3.60 2.43 3.40
CA PHE A 68 3.99 1.86 4.68
C PHE A 68 5.47 1.45 4.74
N PHE A 69 5.99 0.86 3.65
CA PHE A 69 7.36 0.38 3.58
C PHE A 69 8.34 1.48 3.21
N GLU A 70 8.01 2.44 2.37
CA GLU A 70 8.92 3.49 1.91
C GLU A 70 8.91 4.70 2.87
N GLY A 71 7.78 4.97 3.53
CA GLY A 71 7.61 6.09 4.46
C GLY A 71 8.02 7.42 3.82
N TYR A 72 8.71 8.28 4.59
CA TYR A 72 9.28 9.55 4.09
C TYR A 72 10.52 9.36 3.20
N SER A 73 10.86 8.12 2.84
CA SER A 73 12.06 7.78 2.05
C SER A 73 11.71 7.24 0.66
N SER A 74 10.53 7.53 0.12
CA SER A 74 10.13 7.13 -1.24
C SER A 74 11.16 7.57 -2.28
N GLU A 75 11.69 8.79 -2.16
CA GLU A 75 12.73 9.34 -3.06
C GLU A 75 14.00 8.48 -3.10
N ILE A 76 14.37 7.87 -1.97
CA ILE A 76 15.53 6.98 -1.86
C ILE A 76 15.29 5.71 -2.69
N PHE A 77 14.08 5.14 -2.62
CA PHE A 77 13.71 3.96 -3.39
C PHE A 77 13.51 4.25 -4.88
N ASP A 78 12.90 5.38 -5.23
CA ASP A 78 12.70 5.78 -6.62
C ASP A 78 14.05 5.98 -7.34
N SER A 79 15.06 6.52 -6.65
CA SER A 79 16.42 6.66 -7.18
C SER A 79 17.15 5.33 -7.39
N ALA A 80 16.71 4.29 -6.68
CA ALA A 80 17.29 2.96 -6.67
C ALA A 80 16.59 2.01 -7.65
N TYR A 81 15.29 2.24 -7.91
CA TYR A 81 14.44 1.41 -8.77
C TYR A 81 14.86 1.40 -10.25
N ASN A 82 15.44 2.51 -10.74
CA ASN A 82 15.83 2.68 -12.15
C ASN A 82 17.26 2.21 -12.49
N LYS A 83 17.96 1.56 -11.57
CA LYS A 83 19.32 1.08 -11.82
C LYS A 83 19.31 -0.43 -12.00
N ASP A 84 19.61 -0.89 -13.21
CA ASP A 84 19.89 -2.28 -13.52
C ASP A 84 21.06 -2.76 -12.66
N LYS A 85 20.72 -3.39 -11.52
CA LYS A 85 21.61 -3.81 -10.42
C LYS A 85 22.35 -2.67 -9.72
N LEU A 86 21.94 -2.41 -8.48
CA LEU A 86 22.71 -1.62 -7.52
C LEU A 86 23.96 -2.41 -7.10
N ASP A 87 25.08 -1.74 -6.91
CA ASP A 87 26.22 -2.35 -6.24
C ASP A 87 25.90 -2.61 -4.75
N VAL A 88 26.54 -3.62 -4.18
CA VAL A 88 26.28 -4.08 -2.80
C VAL A 88 26.49 -2.97 -1.77
N ASN A 89 27.46 -2.06 -1.96
CA ASN A 89 27.71 -0.98 -1.00
C ASN A 89 26.61 0.09 -1.05
N THR A 90 26.12 0.42 -2.25
CA THR A 90 24.97 1.31 -2.42
C THR A 90 23.72 0.68 -1.81
N GLU A 91 23.47 -0.60 -2.05
CA GLU A 91 22.33 -1.32 -1.43
C GLU A 91 22.40 -1.26 0.10
N LEU A 92 23.56 -1.57 0.69
CA LEU A 92 23.77 -1.51 2.15
C LEU A 92 23.55 -0.11 2.72
N ARG A 93 23.98 0.94 2.01
CA ARG A 93 23.75 2.33 2.40
C ARG A 93 22.26 2.68 2.37
N LEU A 94 21.55 2.34 1.29
CA LEU A 94 20.11 2.59 1.16
C LEU A 94 19.32 1.86 2.25
N LEU A 95 19.66 0.60 2.52
CA LEU A 95 19.06 -0.17 3.62
C LEU A 95 19.32 0.47 4.99
N THR A 96 20.48 1.07 5.21
CA THR A 96 20.82 1.75 6.47
C THR A 96 19.95 3.00 6.68
N GLU A 97 19.79 3.83 5.65
CA GLU A 97 18.93 5.01 5.73
C GLU A 97 17.46 4.63 5.83
N TRP A 98 17.03 3.63 5.08
CA TRP A 98 15.67 3.10 5.16
C TRP A 98 15.28 2.66 6.57
N ARG A 99 16.17 1.94 7.27
CA ARG A 99 15.92 1.47 8.63
C ARG A 99 15.72 2.60 9.64
N LYS A 100 16.20 3.82 9.36
CA LYS A 100 16.04 4.98 10.24
C LYS A 100 14.69 5.66 10.07
N CYS A 101 14.15 5.66 8.84
CA CYS A 101 13.01 6.50 8.47
C CYS A 101 11.66 5.81 8.60
N VAL A 102 11.60 4.48 8.49
CA VAL A 102 10.33 3.74 8.42
C VAL A 102 10.03 2.98 9.70
N SER A 103 8.74 2.86 10.06
CA SER A 103 8.27 2.11 11.24
C SER A 103 8.78 0.67 11.27
N VAL A 104 8.75 -0.02 10.12
CA VAL A 104 9.29 -1.38 9.95
C VAL A 104 10.80 -1.42 10.18
N GLY A 105 11.52 -0.42 9.67
CA GLY A 105 12.95 -0.25 9.87
C GLY A 105 13.34 -0.07 11.35
N LYS A 106 12.60 0.77 12.06
CA LYS A 106 12.77 1.00 13.51
C LYS A 106 12.46 -0.26 14.31
N LEU A 107 11.40 -0.99 13.95
CA LEU A 107 11.06 -2.27 14.57
C LEU A 107 12.18 -3.29 14.35
N HIS A 108 12.70 -3.40 13.13
CA HIS A 108 13.84 -4.26 12.82
C HIS A 108 15.05 -3.92 13.71
N ASN A 109 15.39 -2.63 13.83
CA ASN A 109 16.50 -2.18 14.69
C ASN A 109 16.28 -2.53 16.16
N ALA A 110 15.06 -2.35 16.67
CA ALA A 110 14.71 -2.72 18.05
C ALA A 110 14.84 -4.24 18.28
N VAL A 111 14.27 -5.05 17.38
CA VAL A 111 14.38 -6.52 17.45
C VAL A 111 15.84 -6.96 17.38
N HIS A 112 16.62 -6.38 16.45
CA HIS A 112 18.05 -6.67 16.31
C HIS A 112 18.82 -6.31 17.59
N PHE A 113 18.58 -5.13 18.17
CA PHE A 113 19.22 -4.69 19.41
C PHE A 113 18.93 -5.61 20.59
N ILE A 114 17.67 -6.04 20.75
CA ILE A 114 17.22 -6.95 21.81
C ILE A 114 17.88 -8.33 21.65
N ARG A 115 17.94 -8.85 20.43
CA ARG A 115 18.41 -10.23 20.16
C ARG A 115 19.93 -10.38 20.22
N ARG A 116 20.71 -9.30 20.09
CA ARG A 116 22.19 -9.33 20.12
C ARG A 116 22.79 -9.58 21.50
N SER A 117 21.99 -9.57 22.56
CA SER A 117 22.47 -9.84 23.93
C SER A 117 21.45 -10.68 24.69
N SER A 118 21.92 -11.77 25.30
CA SER A 118 21.10 -12.60 26.21
C SER A 118 20.54 -11.78 27.36
N GLN A 119 21.31 -10.83 27.89
CA GLN A 119 20.88 -9.88 28.92
C GLN A 119 19.72 -9.00 28.45
N ARG A 120 19.85 -8.37 27.27
CA ARG A 120 18.78 -7.51 26.70
C ARG A 120 17.52 -8.29 26.38
N ARG A 121 17.68 -9.51 25.85
CA ARG A 121 16.58 -10.44 25.65
C ARG A 121 15.90 -10.78 26.97
N GLY A 122 16.66 -11.07 28.03
CA GLY A 122 16.13 -11.31 29.37
C GLY A 122 15.36 -10.12 29.93
N GLN A 123 15.90 -8.91 29.82
CA GLN A 123 15.21 -7.68 30.22
C GLN A 123 13.91 -7.46 29.44
N PHE A 124 13.94 -7.66 28.12
CA PHE A 124 12.74 -7.58 27.28
C PHE A 124 11.70 -8.64 27.69
N LEU A 125 12.13 -9.87 27.99
CA LEU A 125 11.25 -10.92 28.50
C LEU A 125 10.55 -10.48 29.80
N VAL A 126 11.27 -9.88 30.76
CA VAL A 126 10.66 -9.36 32.01
C VAL A 126 9.61 -8.27 31.73
N ILE A 127 9.84 -7.41 30.74
CA ILE A 127 8.89 -6.37 30.33
C ILE A 127 7.63 -7.00 29.73
N ILE A 128 7.76 -8.02 28.87
CA ILE A 128 6.60 -8.67 28.22
C ILE A 128 5.91 -9.72 29.11
N THR A 129 6.57 -10.25 30.15
CA THR A 129 6.00 -11.23 31.10
C THR A 129 5.24 -10.58 32.27
N GLY A 130 4.98 -9.27 32.22
CA GLY A 130 3.95 -8.65 33.07
C GLY A 130 4.41 -7.94 34.33
N ARG A 131 5.44 -7.07 34.26
CA ARG A 131 5.52 -5.91 35.18
C ARG A 131 5.26 -4.61 34.41
N ILE A 132 4.06 -4.49 33.84
CA ILE A 132 3.60 -3.26 33.17
C ILE A 132 2.84 -2.43 34.21
N ARG A 133 3.25 -1.18 34.44
CA ARG A 133 2.59 -0.27 35.39
C ARG A 133 1.15 0.01 34.92
N ALA A 134 0.22 0.07 35.88
CA ALA A 134 -1.22 0.10 35.62
C ALA A 134 -1.70 1.33 34.81
N ASP A 135 -0.98 2.46 34.95
CA ASP A 135 -1.21 3.70 34.20
C ASP A 135 -1.00 3.53 32.69
N ILE A 136 0.04 2.78 32.30
CA ILE A 136 0.37 2.53 30.88
C ILE A 136 -0.65 1.58 30.22
N LEU A 137 -1.18 0.63 31.00
CA LEU A 137 -2.16 -0.34 30.53
C LEU A 137 -3.49 0.33 30.13
N GLN A 138 -3.90 1.33 30.92
CA GLN A 138 -5.17 2.03 30.75
C GLN A 138 -5.17 2.98 29.54
N GLU A 139 -4.03 3.59 29.21
CA GLU A 139 -3.93 4.54 28.10
C GLU A 139 -3.77 3.86 26.72
N ARG A 140 -3.03 2.73 26.64
CA ARG A 140 -2.58 2.19 25.34
C ARG A 140 -2.60 0.66 25.20
N GLY A 141 -3.09 -0.08 26.20
CA GLY A 141 -2.83 -1.52 26.34
C GLY A 141 -3.86 -2.50 25.79
N LEU A 142 -5.10 -2.08 25.47
CA LEU A 142 -6.18 -3.03 25.16
C LEU A 142 -5.99 -3.78 23.82
N TRP A 143 -5.31 -3.18 22.84
CA TRP A 143 -5.11 -3.79 21.51
C TRP A 143 -3.97 -4.80 21.43
N LEU A 144 -2.97 -4.73 22.33
CA LEU A 144 -1.73 -5.51 22.22
C LEU A 144 -1.72 -6.80 23.02
N ILE A 145 -2.63 -6.94 23.99
CA ILE A 145 -2.61 -8.03 24.99
C ILE A 145 -3.61 -9.13 24.63
N ASN A 146 -4.63 -8.84 23.80
CA ASN A 146 -5.65 -9.83 23.50
C ASN A 146 -5.11 -10.92 22.55
N ARG A 147 -4.90 -12.12 23.10
CA ARG A 147 -4.36 -13.29 22.39
C ARG A 147 -5.42 -14.08 21.62
N THR A 148 -6.70 -13.76 21.75
CA THR A 148 -7.78 -14.51 21.07
C THR A 148 -7.88 -14.22 19.57
N TRP A 149 -7.12 -13.26 19.05
CA TRP A 149 -7.16 -12.84 17.65
C TRP A 149 -6.11 -13.52 16.74
N TRP A 150 -5.29 -14.40 17.31
CA TRP A 150 -4.19 -15.09 16.62
C TRP A 150 -4.38 -16.61 16.52
N ALA A 151 -5.62 -17.09 16.73
CA ALA A 151 -6.03 -18.48 16.53
C ALA A 151 -6.68 -18.65 15.16
#